data_AF-A0A1H8Y8M7-F1
#
_entry.id   AF-A0A1H8Y8M7-F1
#
_cell.length_a   1.000
_cell.length_b   1.000
_cell.length_c   1.000
_cell.angle_alpha   90.00
_cell.angle_beta   90.00
_cell.angle_gamma   90.00
#
_symmetry.space_group_name_H-M   'P 1'
#
loop_
_entity.id
_entity.type
_entity.pdbx_description
1 polymer ?
#
loop_
_entity_poly.entity_id
_entity_poly.type
_entity_poly.pdbx_seq_one_letter_code
_entity_poly.pdbx_strand_id
1 'polypeptide(L)'
;MSSELGRKMMDQVYGEGFSENLPVAATPMLEKTVDHLFGEIWSRPGLSVRDRRLLVLGATAALGRADLIRIQVEGALANGELTAEQLREAVLHLHYYVGWGNGTQVHNGVEAALLAHEAKEKK
;
A
#
# COMPACT_ATOMS: atom_id res chain seq x y z
N MET A 1 -15.70 5.76 -17.40
CA MET A 1 -16.35 6.26 -16.16
C MET A 1 -16.12 5.21 -15.10
N SER A 2 -15.35 5.55 -14.07
CA SER A 2 -14.96 4.58 -13.04
C SER A 2 -16.12 4.23 -12.10
N SER A 3 -16.19 2.97 -11.67
CA SER A 3 -17.20 2.44 -10.75
C SER A 3 -17.10 3.08 -9.36
N GLU A 4 -18.25 3.46 -8.81
CA GLU A 4 -18.36 4.04 -7.46
C GLU A 4 -17.74 3.12 -6.39
N LEU A 5 -17.95 1.81 -6.52
CA LEU A 5 -17.36 0.80 -5.65
C LEU A 5 -15.83 0.82 -5.69
N GLY A 6 -15.24 0.93 -6.89
CA GLY A 6 -13.79 0.94 -7.06
C GLY A 6 -13.14 2.17 -6.42
N ARG A 7 -13.75 3.35 -6.58
CA ARG A 7 -13.29 4.59 -5.95
C ARG A 7 -13.35 4.49 -4.42
N LYS A 8 -14.50 4.06 -3.89
CA LYS A 8 -14.69 3.85 -2.44
C LYS A 8 -13.67 2.86 -1.87
N MET A 9 -13.42 1.75 -2.57
CA MET A 9 -12.44 0.76 -2.13
C MET A 9 -11.01 1.32 -2.21
N MET A 10 -10.69 2.13 -3.23
CA MET A 10 -9.38 2.80 -3.31
C MET A 10 -9.17 3.77 -2.15
N ASP A 11 -10.18 4.56 -1.79
CA ASP A 11 -10.12 5.47 -0.63
C ASP A 11 -9.97 4.69 0.67
N GLN A 12 -10.66 3.56 0.81
CA GLN A 12 -10.46 2.66 1.95
C GLN A 12 -9.03 2.09 2.00
N VAL A 13 -8.32 1.97 0.87
CA VAL A 13 -6.95 1.43 0.82
C VAL A 13 -5.88 2.50 1.00
N TYR A 14 -6.08 3.72 0.52
CA TYR A 14 -5.03 4.75 0.54
C TYR A 14 -5.38 6.01 1.32
N GLY A 15 -6.54 6.04 1.97
CA GLY A 15 -7.06 7.18 2.72
C GLY A 15 -8.18 7.91 2.00
N GLU A 16 -9.04 8.55 2.79
CA GLU A 16 -10.18 9.32 2.29
C GLU A 16 -9.75 10.42 1.31
N GLY A 17 -10.46 10.53 0.18
CA GLY A 17 -10.17 11.51 -0.87
C GLY A 17 -8.99 11.16 -1.79
N PHE A 18 -8.37 9.99 -1.64
CA PHE A 18 -7.28 9.57 -2.53
C PHE A 18 -7.74 9.46 -3.99
N SER A 19 -8.92 8.89 -4.22
CA SER A 19 -9.51 8.65 -5.54
C SER A 19 -9.91 9.94 -6.28
N GLU A 20 -10.05 11.05 -5.56
CA GLU A 20 -10.35 12.39 -6.11
C GLU A 20 -9.08 13.07 -6.64
N ASN A 21 -7.92 12.75 -6.07
CA ASN A 21 -6.63 13.32 -6.44
C ASN A 21 -5.94 12.57 -7.60
N LEU A 22 -6.62 11.60 -8.19
CA LEU A 22 -6.12 10.91 -9.38
C LEU A 22 -6.02 11.86 -10.58
N PRO A 23 -5.04 11.68 -11.49
CA PRO A 23 -4.90 12.54 -12.66
C PRO A 23 -6.21 12.69 -13.45
N VAL A 24 -6.57 13.93 -13.79
CA VAL A 24 -7.85 14.30 -14.45
C VAL A 24 -8.07 13.57 -15.78
N ALA A 25 -6.99 13.20 -16.49
CA ALA A 25 -7.06 12.35 -17.66
C ALA A 25 -7.09 10.87 -17.23
N ALA A 26 -8.29 10.30 -17.10
CA ALA A 26 -8.45 8.86 -16.89
C ALA A 26 -7.87 8.09 -18.08
N THR A 27 -6.68 7.53 -17.91
CA THR A 27 -6.11 6.59 -18.88
C THR A 27 -6.86 5.26 -18.77
N PRO A 28 -6.94 4.44 -19.84
CA PRO A 28 -7.53 3.11 -19.76
C PRO A 28 -6.89 2.24 -18.65
N MET A 29 -5.60 2.45 -18.37
CA MET A 29 -4.89 1.81 -17.27
C MET A 29 -5.45 2.24 -15.90
N LEU A 30 -5.70 3.53 -15.71
CA LEU A 30 -6.26 4.05 -14.47
C LEU A 30 -7.71 3.59 -14.28
N GLU A 31 -8.52 3.61 -15.34
CA GLU A 31 -9.89 3.09 -15.28
C GLU A 31 -9.91 1.62 -14.86
N LYS A 32 -9.06 0.77 -15.47
CA LYS A 32 -8.96 -0.65 -15.07
C LYS A 32 -8.44 -0.82 -13.65
N THR A 33 -7.53 0.04 -13.20
CA THR A 33 -7.05 0.02 -11.82
C THR A 33 -8.19 0.27 -10.85
N VAL A 34 -8.99 1.33 -11.06
CA VAL A 34 -10.09 1.63 -10.15
C VAL A 34 -11.20 0.57 -10.26
N ASP A 35 -11.64 0.24 -11.47
CA ASP A 35 -12.85 -0.56 -11.67
C ASP A 35 -12.61 -2.04 -11.38
N HIS A 36 -11.51 -2.58 -11.89
CA HIS A 36 -11.24 -4.01 -11.77
C HIS A 36 -10.40 -4.31 -10.53
N LEU A 37 -9.22 -3.69 -10.39
CA LEU A 37 -8.37 -3.99 -9.23
C LEU A 37 -9.07 -3.61 -7.92
N PHE A 38 -9.57 -2.37 -7.78
CA PHE A 38 -10.24 -1.98 -6.54
C PHE A 38 -11.69 -2.46 -6.48
N GLY A 39 -12.46 -2.28 -7.55
CA GLY A 39 -13.88 -2.64 -7.58
C GLY A 39 -14.17 -4.14 -7.53
N GLU A 40 -13.30 -5.00 -8.10
CA GLU A 40 -13.57 -6.45 -8.21
C GLU A 40 -12.57 -7.34 -7.47
N ILE A 41 -11.34 -6.90 -7.21
CA ILE A 41 -10.31 -7.74 -6.57
C ILE A 41 -10.14 -7.40 -5.09
N TRP A 42 -9.91 -6.13 -4.75
CA TRP A 42 -9.73 -5.70 -3.35
C TRP A 42 -11.03 -5.79 -2.54
N SER A 43 -12.17 -5.52 -3.18
CA SER A 43 -13.50 -5.57 -2.57
C SER A 43 -13.99 -6.99 -2.23
N ARG A 44 -13.30 -8.03 -2.70
CA ARG A 44 -13.73 -9.42 -2.47
C ARG A 44 -13.69 -9.77 -0.99
N PRO A 45 -14.69 -10.51 -0.48
CA PRO A 45 -14.66 -10.99 0.89
C PRO A 45 -13.55 -12.03 1.11
N GLY A 46 -13.24 -12.30 2.37
CA GLY A 46 -12.34 -13.37 2.80
C GLY A 46 -10.95 -12.91 3.25
N LEU A 47 -10.50 -11.72 2.85
CA LEU A 47 -9.29 -11.08 3.38
C LEU A 47 -9.57 -9.62 3.69
N SER A 48 -9.08 -9.16 4.84
CA SER A 48 -9.13 -7.74 5.21
C SER A 48 -8.17 -6.91 4.36
N VAL A 49 -8.34 -5.58 4.37
CA VAL A 49 -7.37 -4.64 3.75
C VAL A 49 -5.97 -4.88 4.32
N ARG A 50 -5.86 -5.10 5.63
CA ARG A 50 -4.61 -5.44 6.33
C ARG A 50 -3.94 -6.68 5.75
N ASP A 51 -4.70 -7.77 5.56
CA ASP A 51 -4.13 -9.03 5.04
C ASP A 51 -3.66 -8.86 3.59
N ARG A 52 -4.45 -8.14 2.78
CA ARG A 52 -4.07 -7.79 1.40
C ARG A 52 -2.83 -6.92 1.37
N ARG A 53 -2.69 -5.97 2.30
CA ARG A 53 -1.49 -5.14 2.43
C ARG A 53 -0.25 -5.96 2.66
N LEU A 54 -0.30 -6.90 3.61
CA LEU A 54 0.84 -7.78 3.91
C LEU A 54 1.23 -8.63 2.70
N LEU A 55 0.26 -9.15 1.94
CA LEU A 55 0.52 -9.87 0.70
C LEU A 55 1.19 -8.98 -0.36
N VAL A 56 0.70 -7.76 -0.54
CA VAL A 56 1.27 -6.81 -1.51
C VAL A 56 2.68 -6.38 -1.10
N LEU A 57 2.92 -6.11 0.19
CA LEU A 57 4.25 -5.78 0.71
C LEU A 57 5.23 -6.94 0.49
N GLY A 58 4.83 -8.17 0.81
CA GLY A 58 5.65 -9.36 0.58
C GLY A 58 5.96 -9.60 -0.90
N ALA A 59 4.95 -9.48 -1.78
CA ALA A 59 5.15 -9.62 -3.23
C ALA A 59 6.06 -8.50 -3.79
N THR A 60 5.85 -7.27 -3.34
CA THR A 60 6.67 -6.10 -3.72
C THR A 60 8.12 -6.28 -3.29
N ALA A 61 8.34 -6.78 -2.08
CA ALA A 61 9.65 -7.12 -1.55
C ALA A 61 10.34 -8.20 -2.39
N ALA A 62 9.64 -9.29 -2.70
CA ALA A 62 10.17 -10.38 -3.51
C ALA A 62 10.54 -9.95 -4.93
N LEU A 63 9.74 -9.06 -5.53
CA LEU A 63 9.97 -8.50 -6.87
C LEU A 63 11.00 -7.36 -6.91
N GLY A 64 11.55 -6.94 -5.76
CA GLY A 64 12.50 -5.82 -5.69
C GLY A 64 11.89 -4.46 -6.05
N ARG A 65 10.56 -4.30 -5.90
CA ARG A 65 9.82 -3.10 -6.29
C ARG A 65 9.75 -2.06 -5.17
N ALA A 66 10.91 -1.61 -4.73
CA ALA A 66 11.04 -0.65 -3.63
C ALA A 66 10.25 0.66 -3.85
N ASP A 67 10.02 1.04 -5.11
CA ASP A 67 9.21 2.18 -5.52
C ASP A 67 7.74 2.11 -5.05
N LEU A 68 7.22 0.89 -4.85
CA LEU A 68 5.84 0.69 -4.39
C LEU A 68 5.71 0.60 -2.87
N ILE A 69 6.81 0.42 -2.13
CA ILE A 69 6.75 0.22 -0.67
C ILE A 69 6.17 1.45 0.02
N ARG A 70 6.61 2.64 -0.37
CA ARG A 70 6.19 3.90 0.26
C ARG A 70 4.66 4.06 0.29
N ILE A 71 4.00 3.94 -0.86
CA ILE A 71 2.54 4.15 -0.95
C ILE A 71 1.76 3.08 -0.16
N GLN A 72 2.28 1.86 -0.08
CA GLN A 72 1.65 0.80 0.71
C GLN A 72 1.79 1.07 2.21
N VAL A 73 2.97 1.50 2.66
CA VAL A 73 3.23 1.82 4.06
C VAL A 73 2.45 3.05 4.50
N GLU A 74 2.42 4.10 3.68
CA GLU A 74 1.64 5.31 3.96
C GLU A 74 0.14 4.99 4.09
N GLY A 75 -0.41 4.18 3.18
CA GLY A 75 -1.81 3.71 3.28
C GLY A 75 -2.05 2.86 4.53
N ALA A 76 -1.10 1.98 4.88
CA ALA A 76 -1.23 1.15 6.08
C ALA A 76 -1.28 1.95 7.38
N LEU A 77 -0.42 2.98 7.49
CA LEU A 77 -0.38 3.86 8.64
C LEU A 77 -1.62 4.76 8.70
N ALA A 78 -2.02 5.36 7.57
CA ALA A 78 -3.18 6.24 7.49
C ALA A 78 -4.48 5.54 7.93
N ASN A 79 -4.61 4.26 7.63
CA ASN A 79 -5.78 3.44 7.98
C ASN A 79 -5.66 2.77 9.36
N GLY A 80 -4.52 2.87 10.04
CA GLY A 80 -4.26 2.17 11.31
C GLY A 80 -4.24 0.65 11.20
N GLU A 81 -4.00 0.08 10.01
CA GLU A 81 -4.02 -1.37 9.81
C GLU A 81 -2.71 -2.07 10.19
N LEU A 82 -1.60 -1.31 10.25
CA LEU A 82 -0.30 -1.76 10.76
C LEU A 82 0.37 -0.65 11.59
N THR A 83 1.05 -1.04 12.67
CA THR A 83 1.90 -0.12 13.45
C THR A 83 3.33 -0.06 12.90
N ALA A 84 4.10 0.94 13.33
CA ALA A 84 5.52 1.04 13.00
C ALA A 84 6.32 -0.22 13.41
N GLU A 85 6.03 -0.77 14.59
CA GLU A 85 6.66 -2.00 15.10
C GLU A 85 6.31 -3.20 14.22
N GLN A 86 5.03 -3.33 13.83
CA GLN A 86 4.59 -4.43 12.97
C GLN A 86 5.22 -4.36 11.57
N LEU A 87 5.41 -3.16 11.02
CA LEU A 87 6.08 -2.96 9.74
C LEU A 87 7.57 -3.34 9.82
N ARG A 88 8.27 -2.92 10.88
CA ARG A 88 9.67 -3.30 11.11
C ARG A 88 9.84 -4.81 11.30
N GLU A 89 8.94 -5.44 12.05
CA GLU A 89 8.93 -6.90 12.25
C GLU A 89 8.69 -7.64 10.93
N ALA A 90 7.73 -7.18 10.11
CA ALA A 90 7.47 -7.77 8.80
C ALA A 90 8.70 -7.69 7.89
N VAL A 91 9.40 -6.56 7.89
CA VAL A 91 10.64 -6.40 7.12
C VAL A 91 11.74 -7.32 7.62
N LEU A 92 11.95 -7.42 8.94
CA LEU A 92 12.90 -8.35 9.52
C LEU A 92 12.63 -9.79 9.07
N HIS A 93 11.37 -10.22 9.10
CA HIS A 93 10.96 -11.53 8.61
C HIS A 93 11.27 -11.71 7.12
N LEU A 94 10.95 -10.71 6.29
CA LEU A 94 11.16 -10.78 4.85
C LEU A 94 12.64 -10.96 4.46
N HIS A 95 13.60 -10.43 5.22
CA HIS A 95 15.03 -10.62 4.93
C HIS A 95 15.43 -12.09 4.75
N TYR A 96 14.78 -13.01 5.46
CA TYR A 96 15.07 -14.43 5.39
C TYR A 96 14.47 -15.13 4.16
N TYR A 97 13.44 -14.55 3.54
CA TYR A 97 12.74 -15.15 2.40
C TYR A 97 13.06 -14.47 1.06
N VAL A 98 13.36 -13.17 1.08
CA VAL A 98 13.69 -12.40 -0.14
C VAL A 98 15.19 -12.06 -0.22
N GLY A 99 15.96 -12.42 0.81
CA GLY A 99 17.39 -12.13 0.92
C GLY A 99 17.69 -10.68 1.35
N TRP A 100 18.90 -10.46 1.85
CA TRP A 100 19.33 -9.17 2.39
C TRP A 100 19.35 -8.02 1.37
N GLY A 101 19.59 -8.30 0.10
CA GLY A 101 19.57 -7.27 -0.96
C GLY A 101 18.19 -6.63 -1.10
N ASN A 102 17.17 -7.44 -1.37
CA ASN A 102 15.79 -6.96 -1.49
C ASN A 102 15.25 -6.47 -0.12
N GLY A 103 15.56 -7.18 0.96
CA GLY A 103 15.15 -6.81 2.32
C GLY A 103 15.62 -5.41 2.72
N THR A 104 16.88 -5.06 2.44
CA THR A 104 17.44 -3.73 2.72
C THR A 104 16.69 -2.63 1.96
N GLN A 105 16.33 -2.86 0.70
CA GLN A 105 15.60 -1.87 -0.09
C GLN A 105 14.19 -1.62 0.46
N VAL A 106 13.52 -2.69 0.92
CA VAL A 106 12.22 -2.59 1.59
C VAL A 106 12.35 -1.86 2.92
N HIS A 107 13.36 -2.20 3.72
CA HIS A 107 13.65 -1.54 5.00
C HIS A 107 13.79 -0.02 4.82
N ASN A 108 14.60 0.41 3.87
CA ASN A 108 14.79 1.83 3.58
C ASN A 108 13.48 2.53 3.20
N GLY A 109 12.65 1.88 2.37
CA GLY A 109 11.33 2.40 2.00
C GLY A 109 10.36 2.51 3.17
N VAL A 110 10.36 1.52 4.07
CA VAL A 110 9.54 1.53 5.30
C VAL A 110 9.98 2.65 6.24
N GLU A 111 11.27 2.74 6.58
CA GLU A 111 11.75 3.79 7.50
C GLU A 111 11.52 5.20 6.95
N ALA A 112 11.72 5.40 5.64
CA ALA A 112 11.43 6.69 5.01
C ALA A 112 9.94 7.08 5.13
N ALA A 113 9.03 6.11 4.96
CA ALA A 113 7.59 6.34 5.11
C ALA A 113 7.20 6.60 6.58
N LEU A 114 7.80 5.88 7.53
CA LEU A 114 7.56 6.08 8.97
C LEU A 114 7.99 7.49 9.41
N LEU A 115 9.19 7.93 9.04
CA LEU A 115 9.68 9.28 9.33
C LEU A 115 8.76 10.36 8.74
N ALA A 116 8.28 10.16 7.51
CA ALA A 116 7.37 11.07 6.87
C ALA A 116 6.00 11.13 7.57
N HIS A 117 5.53 10.01 8.11
CA HIS A 117 4.28 9.93 8.88
C HIS A 117 4.41 10.66 10.23
N GLU A 118 5.45 10.39 11.01
CA GLU A 118 5.71 11.07 12.29
C GLU A 118 5.87 12.59 12.13
N ALA A 119 6.47 13.04 11.02
CA ALA A 119 6.62 14.46 10.72
C ALA A 119 5.29 15.16 10.39
N LYS A 120 4.28 14.41 9.92
CA LYS A 120 2.92 14.94 9.70
C LYS A 120 2.14 15.03 11.01
N GLU A 121 2.31 14.08 11.94
CA GLU A 121 1.62 14.10 13.23
C GLU A 121 2.10 15.21 14.18
N LYS A 122 3.34 15.69 14.01
CA LYS A 122 3.93 16.78 14.81
C LYS A 122 3.55 18.19 14.35
N LYS A 123 2.81 18.34 13.25
CA LYS A 123 2.37 19.62 12.69
C LYS A 123 0.92 19.90 13.05
#